data_AF-A0A091LG16-F1
#
_entry.id   AF-A0A091LG16-F1
#
_cell.length_a   1.000
_cell.length_b   1.000
_cell.length_c   1.000
_cell.angle_alpha   90.00
_cell.angle_beta   90.00
_cell.angle_gamma   90.00
#
_symmetry.space_group_name_H-M   'P 1'
#
loop_
_entity.id
_entity.type
_entity.pdbx_description
1 polymer ?
#
loop_
_entity_poly.entity_id
_entity_poly.type
_entity_poly.pdbx_seq_one_letter_code
_entity_poly.pdbx_strand_id
1 'polypeptide(L)'
;GKMFQSPDITLIVEFIFMFYKEKPIDWLLDHILWVKVCNPEKDAKHCDRQKSNLRIRFRPSLFQHVGLHSSLAGKIQKLTDKDFLKPLLHKIHVNPPAEVSTSLKVYQGHTLEKTYVGEDFFWA
;
A
#
# COMPACT_ATOMS: atom_id res chain seq x y z
N GLY A 1 0.09 0.13 -0.48
CA GLY A 1 -0.53 0.91 0.61
C GLY A 1 -1.98 1.23 0.27
N LYS A 2 -2.77 1.66 1.27
CA LYS A 2 -4.11 2.25 1.09
C LYS A 2 -3.99 3.76 1.35
N MET A 3 -4.67 4.59 0.55
CA MET A 3 -4.70 6.05 0.74
C MET A 3 -6.14 6.48 0.96
N PHE A 4 -6.34 7.45 1.86
CA PHE A 4 -7.63 8.04 2.19
C PHE A 4 -7.54 9.56 2.07
N GLN A 5 -8.65 10.21 1.81
CA GLN A 5 -8.68 11.67 1.77
C GLN A 5 -8.55 12.21 3.21
N SER A 6 -7.78 13.27 3.40
CA SER A 6 -7.57 13.88 4.72
C SER A 6 -8.87 14.22 5.48
N PRO A 7 -9.96 14.71 4.84
CA PRO A 7 -11.22 14.97 5.54
C PRO A 7 -11.86 13.72 6.17
N ASP A 8 -11.59 12.52 5.65
CA ASP A 8 -12.12 11.27 6.21
C ASP A 8 -11.36 10.79 7.47
N ILE A 9 -10.27 11.46 7.86
CA ILE A 9 -9.36 10.96 8.89
C ILE A 9 -10.05 10.77 10.24
N THR A 10 -10.88 11.72 10.66
CA THR A 10 -11.59 11.66 11.95
C THR A 10 -12.50 10.43 11.99
N LEU A 11 -13.32 10.24 10.95
CA LEU A 11 -14.20 9.08 10.84
C LEU A 11 -13.42 7.75 10.89
N ILE A 12 -12.31 7.67 10.17
CA ILE A 12 -11.49 6.45 10.12
C ILE A 12 -10.90 6.14 11.50
N VAL A 13 -10.36 7.15 12.18
CA VAL A 13 -9.76 6.99 13.51
C VAL A 13 -10.82 6.57 14.53
N GLU A 14 -11.97 7.24 14.55
CA GLU A 14 -13.07 6.92 15.47
C GLU A 14 -13.59 5.50 15.23
N PHE A 15 -13.81 5.11 13.96
CA PHE A 15 -14.25 3.76 13.64
C PHE A 15 -13.24 2.69 14.07
N ILE A 16 -11.95 2.93 13.84
CA ILE A 16 -10.91 2.00 14.30
C ILE A 16 -10.92 1.94 15.83
N PHE A 17 -11.00 3.07 16.52
CA PHE A 17 -10.99 3.11 17.98
C PHE A 17 -12.19 2.39 18.61
N MET A 18 -13.35 2.41 17.96
CA MET A 18 -14.52 1.67 18.42
C MET A 18 -14.36 0.14 18.30
N PHE A 19 -13.56 -0.37 17.35
CA PHE A 19 -13.57 -1.79 16.98
C PHE A 19 -12.18 -2.48 16.95
N TYR A 20 -11.13 -1.82 17.44
CA TYR A 20 -9.76 -2.34 17.35
C TYR A 20 -9.52 -3.61 18.17
N LYS A 21 -10.34 -3.88 19.20
CA LYS A 21 -10.21 -5.09 20.03
C LYS A 21 -10.92 -6.29 19.39
N GLU A 22 -11.88 -6.03 18.52
CA GLU A 22 -12.79 -7.00 17.95
C GLU A 22 -12.28 -7.55 16.63
N LYS A 23 -11.66 -6.69 15.81
CA LYS A 23 -11.14 -7.06 14.48
C LYS A 23 -9.80 -6.40 14.17
N PRO A 24 -8.95 -7.07 13.37
CA PRO A 24 -7.74 -6.45 12.84
C PRO A 24 -8.05 -5.19 12.02
N ILE A 25 -7.16 -4.20 12.06
CA ILE A 25 -7.31 -2.91 11.38
C ILE A 25 -7.58 -3.09 9.87
N ASP A 26 -6.93 -4.04 9.21
CA ASP A 26 -7.14 -4.29 7.78
C ASP A 26 -8.59 -4.60 7.43
N TRP A 27 -9.29 -5.32 8.32
CA TRP A 27 -10.69 -5.67 8.17
C TRP A 27 -11.58 -4.48 8.49
N LEU A 28 -11.25 -3.72 9.54
CA LEU A 28 -11.97 -2.48 9.88
C LEU A 28 -11.95 -1.48 8.72
N LEU A 29 -10.81 -1.32 8.05
CA LEU A 29 -10.72 -0.47 6.87
C LEU A 29 -11.62 -0.92 5.71
N ASP A 30 -11.85 -2.23 5.54
CA ASP A 30 -12.82 -2.72 4.54
C ASP A 30 -14.27 -2.54 5.01
N HIS A 31 -14.52 -2.73 6.31
CA HIS A 31 -15.84 -2.51 6.90
C HIS A 31 -16.29 -1.04 6.82
N ILE A 32 -15.39 -0.07 6.96
CA ILE A 32 -15.72 1.35 6.74
C ILE A 32 -16.32 1.55 5.35
N LEU A 33 -15.71 0.96 4.31
CA LEU A 33 -16.25 1.03 2.95
C LEU A 33 -17.57 0.28 2.84
N TRP A 34 -17.70 -0.89 3.47
CA TRP A 34 -18.95 -1.65 3.47
C TRP A 34 -20.10 -0.84 4.07
N VAL A 35 -19.91 -0.25 5.24
CA VAL A 35 -20.92 0.57 5.93
C VAL A 35 -21.27 1.81 5.10
N LYS A 36 -20.30 2.45 4.44
CA LYS A 36 -20.55 3.66 3.64
C LYS A 36 -21.39 3.40 2.39
N VAL A 37 -21.21 2.28 1.68
CA VAL A 37 -21.77 2.14 0.32
C VAL A 37 -22.51 0.83 0.01
N CYS A 38 -22.47 -0.17 0.89
CA CYS A 38 -23.17 -1.42 0.65
C CYS A 38 -24.59 -1.34 1.21
N ASN A 39 -25.56 -1.75 0.39
CA ASN A 39 -26.96 -1.84 0.79
C ASN A 39 -27.26 -3.33 1.09
N PRO A 40 -27.71 -3.69 2.31
CA PRO A 40 -28.08 -5.05 2.68
C PRO A 40 -29.16 -5.70 1.81
N GLU A 41 -30.02 -4.89 1.18
CA GLU A 41 -31.11 -5.36 0.29
C GLU A 41 -30.62 -5.68 -1.13
N LYS A 42 -29.35 -5.37 -1.44
CA LYS A 42 -28.76 -5.61 -2.75
C LYS A 42 -27.74 -6.73 -2.71
N ASP A 43 -27.39 -7.23 -3.90
CA ASP A 43 -26.46 -8.33 -4.06
C ASP A 43 -24.99 -7.92 -3.79
N ALA A 44 -24.15 -8.93 -3.59
CA ALA A 44 -22.72 -8.73 -3.34
C ALA A 44 -22.03 -7.98 -4.49
N LYS A 45 -22.43 -8.21 -5.75
CA LYS A 45 -21.84 -7.52 -6.91
C LYS A 45 -22.12 -6.02 -6.88
N HIS A 46 -23.30 -5.61 -6.44
CA HIS A 46 -23.58 -4.19 -6.23
C HIS A 46 -22.61 -3.59 -5.20
N CYS A 47 -22.46 -4.23 -4.04
CA CYS A 47 -21.55 -3.78 -2.99
C CYS A 47 -20.10 -3.67 -3.50
N ASP A 48 -19.59 -4.70 -4.18
CA ASP A 48 -18.24 -4.71 -4.74
C ASP A 48 -18.01 -3.58 -5.76
N ARG A 49 -19.01 -3.32 -6.62
CA ARG A 49 -18.95 -2.20 -7.58
C ARG A 49 -18.87 -0.85 -6.87
N GLN A 50 -19.69 -0.64 -5.84
CA GLN A 50 -19.67 0.61 -5.08
C GLN A 50 -18.36 0.80 -4.33
N LYS A 51 -17.86 -0.25 -3.67
CA LYS A 51 -16.54 -0.24 -3.03
C LYS A 51 -15.43 0.09 -4.02
N SER A 52 -15.47 -0.50 -5.22
CA SER A 52 -14.48 -0.25 -6.27
C SER A 52 -14.51 1.19 -6.80
N ASN A 53 -15.67 1.86 -6.79
CA ASN A 53 -15.77 3.26 -7.23
C ASN A 53 -15.08 4.22 -6.25
N LEU A 54 -15.11 3.91 -4.95
CA LEU A 54 -14.40 4.70 -3.94
C LEU A 54 -12.91 4.33 -3.84
N ARG A 55 -12.58 3.06 -4.08
CA ARG A 55 -11.21 2.56 -3.93
C ARG A 55 -10.38 2.84 -5.18
N ILE A 56 -9.80 4.04 -5.23
CA ILE A 56 -8.83 4.41 -6.26
C ILE A 56 -7.64 3.44 -6.20
N ARG A 57 -7.42 2.69 -7.29
CA ARG A 57 -6.31 1.75 -7.43
C ARG A 57 -5.43 2.17 -8.60
N PHE A 58 -4.17 2.47 -8.31
CA PHE A 58 -3.14 2.60 -9.33
C PHE A 58 -2.68 1.20 -9.78
N ARG A 59 -2.49 1.01 -11.09
CA ARG A 59 -2.04 -0.26 -11.68
C ARG A 59 -0.85 0.00 -12.63
N PRO A 60 0.29 -0.68 -12.45
CA PRO A 60 0.64 -1.57 -11.34
C PRO A 60 0.66 -0.82 -9.99
N SER A 61 0.53 -1.52 -8.86
CA SER A 61 0.57 -0.86 -7.54
C SER A 61 1.90 -0.13 -7.34
N LEU A 62 1.86 1.11 -6.86
CA LEU A 62 3.06 1.91 -6.56
C LEU A 62 3.95 1.22 -5.52
N PHE A 63 3.32 0.59 -4.54
CA PHE A 63 4.00 -0.22 -3.54
C PHE A 63 3.77 -1.69 -3.88
N GLN A 64 4.84 -2.38 -4.26
CA GLN A 64 4.83 -3.81 -4.46
C GLN A 64 5.47 -4.48 -3.25
N HIS A 65 4.82 -5.51 -2.72
CA HIS A 65 5.38 -6.29 -1.62
C HIS A 65 6.38 -7.30 -2.18
N VAL A 66 7.65 -7.13 -1.84
CA VAL A 66 8.74 -8.02 -2.23
C VAL A 66 9.17 -8.80 -0.99
N GLY A 67 9.20 -10.15 -1.10
CA GLY A 67 9.64 -11.02 -0.02
C GLY A 67 8.70 -12.20 0.21
N LEU A 68 9.29 -13.40 0.31
CA LEU A 68 8.57 -14.64 0.58
C LEU A 68 8.32 -14.84 2.09
N HIS A 69 9.18 -14.27 2.93
CA HIS A 69 9.13 -14.41 4.38
C HIS A 69 8.56 -13.15 5.01
N SER A 70 7.47 -13.31 5.77
CA SER A 70 6.90 -12.23 6.56
C SER A 70 7.69 -12.04 7.87
N SER A 71 7.65 -10.84 8.44
CA SER A 71 8.19 -10.57 9.77
C SER A 71 7.49 -11.34 10.89
N LEU A 72 6.24 -11.77 10.66
CA LEU A 72 5.53 -12.69 11.55
C LEU A 72 6.12 -14.11 11.45
N ALA A 73 6.53 -14.68 12.60
CA ALA A 73 7.18 -15.98 12.67
C ALA A 73 6.38 -17.08 11.96
N GLY A 74 7.06 -17.86 11.10
CA GLY A 74 6.47 -18.98 10.38
C GLY A 74 5.53 -18.62 9.23
N LYS A 75 5.28 -17.33 8.96
CA LYS A 75 4.38 -16.90 7.89
C LYS A 75 5.13 -16.76 6.56
N ILE A 76 4.81 -17.65 5.62
CA ILE A 76 5.27 -17.60 4.23
C ILE A 76 4.22 -16.88 3.39
N GLN A 77 4.60 -15.77 2.74
CA GLN A 77 3.73 -14.95 1.91
C GLN A 77 3.88 -15.34 0.43
N LYS A 78 3.02 -16.26 -0.03
CA LYS A 78 2.99 -16.69 -1.45
C LYS A 78 2.12 -15.81 -2.36
N LEU A 79 1.34 -14.90 -1.78
CA LEU A 79 0.44 -14.02 -2.52
C LEU A 79 1.25 -12.90 -3.19
N THR A 80 1.13 -12.83 -4.51
CA THR A 80 1.70 -11.78 -5.35
C THR A 80 0.57 -10.97 -6.00
N ASP A 81 0.81 -9.68 -6.23
CA ASP A 81 -0.15 -8.87 -6.99
C ASP A 81 -0.20 -9.36 -8.45
N LYS A 82 -1.39 -9.37 -9.06
CA LYS A 82 -1.58 -9.78 -10.46
C LYS A 82 -0.74 -8.96 -11.45
N ASP A 83 -0.44 -7.71 -11.08
CA ASP A 83 0.34 -6.78 -11.88
C ASP A 83 1.80 -6.67 -11.39
N PHE A 84 2.27 -7.60 -10.53
CA PHE A 84 3.60 -7.53 -9.89
C PHE A 84 4.76 -7.48 -10.91
N LEU A 85 4.75 -8.35 -11.91
CA LEU A 85 5.80 -8.40 -12.95
C LEU A 85 5.54 -7.45 -14.12
N LYS A 86 4.48 -6.64 -14.07
CA LYS A 86 4.25 -5.65 -15.12
C LYS A 86 5.28 -4.54 -14.94
N PRO A 87 5.92 -4.09 -16.03
CA PRO A 87 6.87 -2.99 -15.95
C PRO A 87 6.19 -1.81 -15.26
N LEU A 88 6.87 -1.28 -14.24
CA LEU A 88 6.41 -0.08 -13.56
C LEU A 88 6.27 1.01 -14.63
N LEU A 89 5.13 1.72 -14.63
CA LEU A 89 4.94 2.92 -15.45
C LEU A 89 5.83 4.08 -14.96
N HIS A 90 6.85 3.80 -14.15
CA HIS A 90 7.76 4.77 -13.59
C HIS A 90 8.51 5.43 -14.74
N LYS A 91 8.17 6.68 -15.00
CA LYS A 91 9.01 7.56 -15.80
C LYS A 91 10.15 8.01 -14.90
N ILE A 92 11.37 7.62 -15.25
CA ILE A 92 12.58 8.12 -14.61
C ILE A 92 12.51 9.64 -14.64
N HIS A 93 12.50 10.24 -13.46
CA HIS A 93 12.54 11.68 -13.30
C HIS A 93 14.01 12.05 -13.15
N VAL A 94 14.45 13.10 -13.87
CA VAL A 94 15.81 13.60 -13.73
C VAL A 94 15.86 14.39 -12.43
N ASN A 95 16.48 13.81 -11.41
CA ASN A 95 16.69 14.51 -10.15
C ASN A 95 17.66 15.69 -10.38
N PRO A 96 17.43 16.84 -9.72
CA PRO A 96 18.38 17.95 -9.78
C PRO A 96 19.74 17.53 -9.17
N PRO A 97 20.85 18.23 -9.45
CA PRO A 97 22.11 17.96 -8.76
C PRO A 97 21.96 18.19 -7.25
N ALA A 98 22.25 17.17 -6.44
CA ALA A 98 22.30 17.29 -4.98
C ALA A 98 23.33 16.31 -4.39
N GLU A 99 23.87 16.69 -3.23
CA GLU A 99 24.61 15.77 -2.36
C GLU A 99 23.62 15.03 -1.48
N VAL A 100 23.69 13.70 -1.49
CA VAL A 100 22.84 12.83 -0.67
C VAL A 100 23.69 12.13 0.37
N SER A 101 23.15 11.96 1.57
CA SER A 101 23.83 11.22 2.64
C SER A 101 22.83 10.49 3.52
N THR A 102 23.28 9.40 4.15
CA THR A 102 22.49 8.61 5.09
C THR A 102 23.38 8.05 6.19
N SER A 103 22.83 7.95 7.41
CA SER A 103 23.49 7.28 8.54
C SER A 103 23.24 5.76 8.56
N LEU A 104 22.37 5.26 7.67
CA LEU A 104 22.03 3.84 7.59
C LEU A 104 23.13 3.06 6.86
N LYS A 105 23.38 1.82 7.30
CA LYS A 105 24.39 0.95 6.67
C LYS A 105 23.83 0.37 5.38
N VAL A 106 24.50 0.60 4.26
CA VAL A 106 24.10 0.05 2.96
C VAL A 106 24.11 -1.48 2.99
N TYR A 107 23.01 -2.08 2.54
CA TYR A 107 22.85 -3.52 2.39
C TYR A 107 23.01 -3.93 0.92
N GLN A 108 23.78 -5.00 0.66
CA GLN A 108 24.00 -5.59 -0.66
C GLN A 108 24.44 -4.61 -1.78
N GLY A 109 25.00 -3.45 -1.43
CA GLY A 109 25.48 -2.46 -2.41
C GLY A 109 24.38 -1.62 -3.07
N HIS A 110 23.16 -1.65 -2.53
CA HIS A 110 22.03 -0.80 -2.93
C HIS A 110 22.12 0.57 -2.25
N THR A 111 22.99 1.44 -2.79
CA THR A 111 23.38 2.74 -2.22
C THR A 111 22.35 3.85 -2.45
N LEU A 112 22.37 4.89 -1.61
CA LEU A 112 21.47 6.05 -1.73
C LEU A 112 21.70 6.81 -3.03
N GLU A 113 22.95 6.94 -3.45
CA GLU A 113 23.37 7.66 -4.66
C GLU A 113 22.73 7.03 -5.90
N LYS A 114 22.80 5.70 -6.03
CA LYS A 114 22.16 4.95 -7.13
C LYS A 114 20.65 5.19 -7.21
N THR A 115 19.99 5.32 -6.06
CA THR A 115 18.55 5.67 -6.01
C THR A 115 18.31 7.08 -6.50
N TYR A 116 19.17 8.01 -6.09
CA TYR A 116 19.08 9.40 -6.48
C TYR A 116 19.29 9.61 -7.98
N VAL A 117 20.24 8.90 -8.60
CA VAL A 117 20.45 8.97 -10.07
C VAL A 117 19.50 8.08 -10.87
N GLY A 118 18.68 7.27 -10.21
CA GLY A 118 17.73 6.37 -10.85
C GLY A 118 18.35 5.12 -11.48
N GLU A 119 19.56 4.73 -11.07
CA GLU A 119 20.26 3.52 -11.52
C GLU A 119 19.78 2.25 -10.79
N ASP A 120 19.43 2.36 -9.51
CA ASP A 120 19.03 1.24 -8.65
C ASP A 120 18.10 1.75 -7.51
N PHE A 121 17.81 0.92 -6.51
CA PHE A 121 17.11 1.30 -5.28
C PHE A 121 18.06 1.37 -4.06
N PHE A 122 17.55 1.89 -2.93
CA PHE A 122 18.30 2.01 -1.68
C PHE A 122 17.82 0.93 -0.71
N TRP A 123 18.76 0.16 -0.16
CA TRP A 123 18.48 -0.83 0.87
C TRP A 123 19.53 -0.74 1.97
N ALA A 124 19.05 -0.69 3.21
CA ALA A 124 19.84 -0.55 4.43
C ALA A 124 19.29 -1.45 5.54
#